data_AF-A0A484NML4-F1
#
_entry.id   AF-A0A484NML4-F1
#
_cell.length_a   1.000
_cell.length_b   1.000
_cell.length_c   1.000
_cell.angle_alpha   90.00
_cell.angle_beta   90.00
_cell.angle_gamma   90.00
#
_symmetry.space_group_name_H-M   'P 1'
#
loop_
_entity.id
_entity.type
_entity.pdbx_description
1 polymer ?
#
loop_
_entity_poly.entity_id
_entity_poly.type
_entity_poly.pdbx_seq_one_letter_code
_entity_poly.pdbx_strand_id
1 'polypeptide(L)'
;MAVTQKLDQESLDTSPPFRASDREAIEHYLDDNVELLDACNALGGKLEIFSNYIESIRFALCLLKGRPGFTPSPITVSRADQRLASCESILGTGPTKSVKKVRKKIARRYAKSSSSGGRAQVILRESLIVTSSLFEVVDSTLSLSKSKCRGVKVSHVEKKGVVWELQKTVWLAQELRQDLISQGCGISNPQQVRVIVEELQRSSDELYKGIQLLEGKVREVYGNLMTLRMGLLGKLSSLA
;
A
#
# COMPACT_ATOMS: atom_id res chain seq x y z
N MET A 1 0.66 22.95 -9.13
CA MET A 1 -0.29 23.57 -10.06
C MET A 1 -1.57 22.76 -10.02
N ALA A 2 -2.62 23.28 -9.39
CA ALA A 2 -3.93 22.63 -9.31
C ALA A 2 -4.79 23.15 -10.46
N VAL A 3 -5.09 22.29 -11.42
CA VAL A 3 -6.11 22.56 -12.44
C VAL A 3 -7.42 22.04 -11.87
N THR A 4 -8.10 22.88 -11.09
CA THR A 4 -9.49 22.65 -10.71
C THR A 4 -10.35 22.90 -11.94
N GLN A 5 -10.77 21.82 -12.61
CA GLN A 5 -11.85 21.88 -13.59
C GLN A 5 -13.15 22.22 -12.84
N LYS A 6 -13.60 23.47 -12.98
CA LYS A 6 -15.01 23.83 -12.77
C LYS A 6 -15.81 23.08 -13.83
N LEU A 7 -16.44 21.97 -13.44
CA LEU A 7 -17.44 21.30 -14.25
C LEU A 7 -18.70 22.18 -14.25
N ASP A 8 -19.04 22.68 -15.43
CA ASP A 8 -20.27 23.45 -15.67
C ASP A 8 -21.50 22.62 -15.27
N GLN A 9 -22.17 23.10 -14.22
CA GLN A 9 -23.34 22.46 -13.63
C GLN A 9 -24.62 22.74 -14.45
N GLU A 10 -24.59 23.72 -15.35
CA GLU A 10 -25.75 24.17 -16.16
C GLU A 10 -26.08 23.26 -17.36
N SER A 11 -25.23 22.31 -17.72
CA SER A 11 -25.46 21.38 -18.84
C SER A 11 -26.34 20.15 -18.46
N LEU A 12 -26.69 19.99 -17.18
CA LEU A 12 -27.34 18.77 -16.68
C LEU A 12 -28.88 18.80 -16.65
N ASP A 13 -29.52 19.96 -16.81
CA ASP A 13 -30.99 20.09 -16.63
C ASP A 13 -31.81 19.61 -17.84
N THR A 14 -31.22 19.47 -19.02
CA THR A 14 -31.91 18.98 -20.23
C THR A 14 -31.59 17.52 -20.54
N SER A 15 -31.30 16.74 -19.51
CA SER A 15 -30.87 15.36 -19.67
C SER A 15 -32.05 14.39 -19.51
N PRO A 16 -32.14 13.32 -20.35
CA PRO A 16 -33.23 12.37 -20.25
C PRO A 16 -33.29 11.72 -18.86
N PRO A 17 -34.50 11.39 -18.37
CA PRO A 17 -34.70 10.76 -17.07
C PRO A 17 -33.96 9.42 -17.00
N PHE A 18 -33.48 9.09 -15.80
CA PHE A 18 -32.80 7.81 -15.54
C PHE A 18 -33.74 6.64 -15.84
N ARG A 19 -33.21 5.62 -16.51
CA ARG A 19 -33.94 4.38 -16.79
C ARG A 19 -33.78 3.41 -15.62
N ALA A 20 -34.69 2.44 -15.49
CA ALA A 20 -34.57 1.36 -14.51
C ALA A 20 -33.23 0.60 -14.61
N SER A 21 -32.70 0.45 -15.83
CA SER A 21 -31.38 -0.14 -16.08
C SER A 21 -30.22 0.68 -15.49
N ASP A 22 -30.36 2.02 -15.44
CA ASP A 22 -29.36 2.87 -14.82
C ASP A 22 -29.36 2.71 -13.30
N ARG A 23 -30.55 2.56 -12.69
CA ARG A 23 -30.72 2.29 -11.26
C ARG A 23 -30.01 0.99 -10.85
N GLU A 24 -30.28 -0.10 -11.57
CA GLU A 24 -29.64 -1.40 -11.34
C GLU A 24 -28.11 -1.31 -11.47
N ALA A 25 -27.61 -0.62 -12.49
CA ALA A 25 -26.18 -0.44 -12.71
C ALA A 25 -25.50 0.36 -11.57
N ILE A 26 -26.19 1.37 -11.03
CA ILE A 26 -25.70 2.15 -9.89
C ILE A 26 -25.70 1.32 -8.61
N GLU A 27 -26.79 0.61 -8.30
CA GLU A 27 -26.88 -0.27 -7.12
C GLU A 27 -25.77 -1.32 -7.13
N HIS A 28 -25.59 -1.98 -8.27
CA HIS A 28 -24.56 -2.97 -8.45
C HIS A 28 -23.13 -2.37 -8.26
N TYR A 29 -22.89 -1.15 -8.74
CA TYR A 29 -21.62 -0.46 -8.50
C TYR A 29 -21.41 -0.13 -7.02
N LEU A 30 -22.46 0.30 -6.32
CA LEU A 30 -22.39 0.59 -4.89
C LEU A 30 -22.00 -0.64 -4.06
N ASP A 31 -22.41 -1.84 -4.49
CA ASP A 31 -21.95 -3.10 -3.88
C ASP A 31 -20.45 -3.34 -4.12
N ASP A 32 -19.96 -3.15 -5.35
CA ASP A 32 -18.52 -3.25 -5.66
C ASP A 32 -17.69 -2.22 -4.90
N ASN A 33 -18.25 -1.02 -4.70
CA ASN A 33 -17.64 0.06 -3.95
C ASN A 33 -17.44 -0.31 -2.47
N VAL A 34 -18.36 -1.07 -1.84
CA VAL A 34 -18.15 -1.59 -0.47
C VAL A 34 -16.92 -2.48 -0.42
N GLU A 35 -16.79 -3.44 -1.35
CA GLU A 35 -15.64 -4.35 -1.38
C GLU A 35 -14.31 -3.61 -1.62
N LEU A 36 -14.33 -2.52 -2.38
CA LEU A 36 -13.17 -1.65 -2.57
C LEU A 36 -12.80 -0.90 -1.29
N LEU A 37 -13.78 -0.33 -0.59
CA LEU A 37 -13.55 0.36 0.69
C LEU A 37 -12.99 -0.62 1.73
N ASP A 38 -13.52 -1.84 1.80
CA ASP A 38 -12.99 -2.90 2.67
C ASP A 38 -11.56 -3.29 2.30
N ALA A 39 -11.24 -3.36 1.01
CA ALA A 39 -9.88 -3.62 0.55
C ALA A 39 -8.92 -2.47 0.91
N CYS A 40 -9.36 -1.22 0.81
CA CYS A 40 -8.60 -0.05 1.26
C CYS A 40 -8.34 -0.08 2.78
N ASN A 41 -9.37 -0.39 3.58
CA ASN A 41 -9.24 -0.52 5.03
C ASN A 41 -8.27 -1.64 5.42
N ALA A 42 -8.41 -2.82 4.80
CA ALA A 42 -7.50 -3.94 5.02
C ALA A 42 -6.05 -3.62 4.62
N LEU A 43 -5.86 -2.82 3.56
CA LEU A 43 -4.53 -2.34 3.17
C LEU A 43 -3.99 -1.32 4.18
N GLY A 44 -4.81 -0.39 4.64
CA GLY A 44 -4.47 0.59 5.69
C GLY A 44 -3.97 -0.09 6.96
N GLY A 45 -4.72 -1.07 7.48
CA GLY A 45 -4.30 -1.83 8.66
C GLY A 45 -2.98 -2.58 8.47
N LYS A 46 -2.66 -3.04 7.24
CA LYS A 46 -1.35 -3.65 6.95
C LYS A 46 -0.22 -2.63 6.91
N LEU A 47 -0.47 -1.43 6.39
CA LEU A 47 0.52 -0.34 6.39
C LEU A 47 0.82 0.10 7.82
N GLU A 48 -0.18 0.14 8.70
CA GLU A 48 0.01 0.40 10.12
C GLU A 48 0.91 -0.65 10.79
N ILE A 49 0.68 -1.94 10.52
CA ILE A 49 1.56 -3.03 10.99
C ILE A 49 3.01 -2.81 10.53
N PHE A 50 3.22 -2.42 9.26
CA PHE A 50 4.55 -2.14 8.75
C PHE A 50 5.19 -0.88 9.36
N SER A 51 4.41 0.16 9.64
CA SER A 51 4.89 1.33 10.39
C SER A 51 5.37 0.94 11.78
N ASN A 52 4.59 0.13 12.51
CA ASN A 52 4.96 -0.37 13.84
C ASN A 52 6.22 -1.27 13.80
N TYR A 53 6.38 -2.05 12.73
CA TYR A 53 7.58 -2.85 12.48
C TYR A 53 8.83 -1.95 12.33
N ILE A 54 8.74 -0.89 11.53
CA ILE A 54 9.86 0.07 11.37
C ILE A 54 10.20 0.74 12.68
N GLU A 55 9.20 1.19 13.45
CA GLU A 55 9.45 1.82 14.75
C GLU A 55 10.15 0.85 15.72
N SER A 56 9.81 -0.44 15.67
CA SER A 56 10.49 -1.47 16.46
C SER A 56 11.95 -1.65 16.02
N ILE A 57 12.23 -1.60 14.72
CA ILE A 57 13.61 -1.62 14.19
C ILE A 57 14.37 -0.38 14.62
N ARG A 58 13.80 0.82 14.46
CA ARG A 58 14.43 2.08 14.85
C ARG A 58 14.78 2.09 16.33
N PHE A 59 13.90 1.56 17.17
CA PHE A 59 14.16 1.39 18.59
C PHE A 59 15.33 0.43 18.84
N ALA A 60 15.37 -0.74 18.19
CA ALA A 60 16.47 -1.68 18.30
C ALA A 60 17.81 -1.06 17.83
N LEU A 61 17.80 -0.34 16.70
CA LEU A 61 18.97 0.38 16.20
C LEU A 61 19.45 1.46 17.17
N CYS A 62 18.53 2.20 17.80
CA CYS A 62 18.85 3.20 18.81
C CYS A 62 19.58 2.58 20.02
N LEU A 63 19.12 1.41 20.47
CA LEU A 63 19.79 0.64 21.52
C LEU A 63 21.20 0.22 21.11
N LEU A 64 21.38 -0.29 19.89
CA LEU A 64 22.66 -0.83 19.41
C LEU A 64 23.69 0.24 19.07
N LYS A 65 23.27 1.45 18.67
CA LYS A 65 24.20 2.54 18.36
C LYS A 65 24.95 3.07 19.57
N GLY A 66 24.31 3.06 20.74
CA GLY A 66 24.92 3.54 21.99
C GLY A 66 25.50 4.96 21.90
N ARG A 67 26.34 5.34 22.87
CA ARG A 67 27.21 6.53 22.75
C ARG A 67 28.48 6.17 21.99
N PRO A 68 29.09 7.11 21.25
CA PRO A 68 30.41 6.90 20.64
C PRO A 68 31.40 6.39 21.69
N GLY A 69 32.10 5.29 21.38
CA GLY A 69 33.10 4.69 22.27
C GLY A 69 32.56 3.68 23.29
N PHE A 70 31.25 3.43 23.35
CA PHE A 70 30.66 2.42 24.24
C PHE A 70 30.19 1.20 23.47
N THR A 71 30.60 0.02 23.92
CA THR A 71 30.03 -1.25 23.47
C THR A 71 28.64 -1.45 24.08
N PRO A 72 27.64 -1.91 23.31
CA PRO A 72 26.32 -2.21 23.85
C PRO A 72 26.41 -3.22 25.00
N SER A 73 25.72 -2.95 26.11
CA SER A 73 25.67 -3.91 27.22
C SER A 73 24.91 -5.18 26.79
N PRO A 74 25.17 -6.35 27.41
CA PRO A 74 24.41 -7.58 27.12
C PRO A 74 22.89 -7.40 27.30
N ILE A 75 22.48 -6.56 28.26
CA ILE A 75 21.07 -6.21 28.50
C ILE A 75 20.52 -5.43 27.30
N THR A 76 21.29 -4.50 26.77
CA THR A 76 20.93 -3.70 25.59
C THR A 76 20.75 -4.59 24.36
N VAL A 77 21.69 -5.53 24.15
CA VAL A 77 21.64 -6.50 23.05
C VAL A 77 20.40 -7.39 23.18
N SER A 78 20.14 -7.94 24.36
CA SER A 78 18.96 -8.77 24.62
C SER A 78 17.64 -8.01 24.36
N ARG A 79 17.56 -6.74 24.74
CA ARG A 79 16.39 -5.89 24.46
C ARG A 79 16.23 -5.61 22.96
N ALA A 80 17.32 -5.41 22.24
CA ALA A 80 17.28 -5.22 20.79
C ALA A 80 16.83 -6.50 20.08
N ASP A 81 17.37 -7.66 20.46
CA ASP A 81 16.95 -8.97 19.96
C ASP A 81 15.45 -9.22 20.19
N GLN A 82 14.94 -8.98 21.39
CA GLN A 82 13.52 -9.16 21.70
C GLN A 82 12.62 -8.33 20.77
N ARG A 83 13.03 -7.10 20.44
CA ARG A 83 12.30 -6.22 19.52
C ARG A 83 12.35 -6.76 18.10
N LEU A 84 13.52 -7.17 17.61
CA LEU A 84 13.67 -7.76 16.28
C LEU A 84 12.94 -9.12 16.15
N ALA A 85 12.84 -9.90 17.22
CA ALA A 85 12.11 -11.17 17.23
C ALA A 85 10.59 -10.97 17.08
N SER A 86 10.01 -9.99 17.78
CA SER A 86 8.56 -9.68 17.65
C SER A 86 8.14 -9.34 16.21
N CYS A 87 9.10 -8.83 15.44
CA CYS A 87 8.97 -8.37 14.08
C CYS A 87 8.89 -9.51 13.04
N GLU A 88 9.31 -10.74 13.36
CA GLU A 88 9.29 -11.89 12.42
C GLU A 88 7.87 -12.38 12.09
N SER A 89 6.93 -12.18 13.02
CA SER A 89 5.53 -12.59 12.84
C SER A 89 4.79 -11.85 11.72
N ILE A 90 5.30 -10.69 11.30
CA ILE A 90 4.62 -9.75 10.40
C ILE A 90 4.65 -10.20 8.92
N LEU A 91 5.53 -11.14 8.57
CA LEU A 91 5.75 -11.59 7.18
C LEU A 91 4.77 -12.65 6.68
N GLY A 92 3.97 -13.25 7.56
CA GLY A 92 3.13 -14.40 7.24
C GLY A 92 1.91 -14.09 6.34
N THR A 93 1.47 -12.83 6.24
CA THR A 93 0.17 -12.51 5.61
C THR A 93 0.26 -11.47 4.49
N GLY A 94 0.63 -11.94 3.30
CA GLY A 94 0.73 -11.11 2.08
C GLY A 94 -0.47 -10.14 1.87
N PRO A 95 -0.23 -8.82 1.65
CA PRO A 95 -1.27 -7.81 1.48
C PRO A 95 -2.24 -8.00 0.31
N THR A 96 -1.87 -8.81 -0.69
CA THR A 96 -2.32 -8.55 -2.06
C THR A 96 -3.36 -9.51 -2.62
N LYS A 97 -3.80 -10.51 -1.84
CA LYS A 97 -4.81 -11.47 -2.31
C LYS A 97 -6.19 -10.82 -2.46
N SER A 98 -6.61 -9.96 -1.53
CA SER A 98 -7.91 -9.27 -1.56
C SER A 98 -8.00 -8.27 -2.71
N VAL A 99 -7.02 -7.37 -2.81
CA VAL A 99 -6.98 -6.33 -3.86
C VAL A 99 -7.01 -6.94 -5.27
N LYS A 100 -6.24 -8.00 -5.52
CA LYS A 100 -6.24 -8.70 -6.82
C LYS A 100 -7.57 -9.37 -7.14
N LYS A 101 -8.27 -9.89 -6.12
CA LYS A 101 -9.59 -10.50 -6.27
C LYS A 101 -10.63 -9.44 -6.67
N VAL A 102 -10.66 -8.31 -5.97
CA VAL A 102 -11.56 -7.19 -6.26
C VAL A 102 -11.30 -6.64 -7.66
N ARG A 103 -10.03 -6.43 -8.04
CA ARG A 103 -9.66 -6.02 -9.41
C ARG A 103 -10.24 -6.92 -10.48
N LYS A 104 -10.05 -8.24 -10.34
CA LYS A 104 -10.55 -9.22 -11.32
C LYS A 104 -12.07 -9.22 -11.38
N LYS A 105 -12.74 -9.03 -10.25
CA LYS A 105 -14.21 -8.97 -10.18
C LYS A 105 -14.73 -7.73 -10.92
N ILE A 106 -14.19 -6.56 -10.63
CA ILE A 106 -14.58 -5.30 -11.28
C ILE A 106 -14.31 -5.37 -12.78
N ALA A 107 -13.11 -5.79 -13.20
CA ALA A 107 -12.76 -5.90 -14.61
C ALA A 107 -13.73 -6.82 -15.41
N ARG A 108 -14.12 -7.96 -14.82
CA ARG A 108 -15.09 -8.89 -15.45
C ARG A 108 -16.47 -8.28 -15.61
N ARG A 109 -16.92 -7.53 -14.60
CA ARG A 109 -18.26 -6.94 -14.61
C ARG A 109 -18.36 -5.78 -15.61
N TYR A 110 -17.31 -4.97 -15.73
CA TYR A 110 -17.23 -3.91 -16.74
C TYR A 110 -17.15 -4.44 -18.17
N ALA A 111 -16.42 -5.53 -18.41
CA ALA A 111 -16.40 -6.18 -19.72
C ALA A 111 -17.80 -6.67 -20.16
N LYS A 112 -18.72 -6.89 -19.21
CA LYS A 112 -20.09 -7.33 -19.47
C LYS A 112 -21.06 -6.16 -19.68
N SER A 113 -20.78 -4.98 -19.14
CA SER A 113 -21.67 -3.81 -19.19
C SER A 113 -21.38 -2.82 -20.35
N SER A 114 -20.34 -3.08 -21.16
CA SER A 114 -19.95 -2.19 -22.27
C SER A 114 -20.95 -2.12 -23.43
N SER A 115 -21.98 -2.98 -23.48
CA SER A 115 -22.96 -3.01 -24.57
C SER A 115 -24.15 -2.07 -24.40
N SER A 116 -24.35 -1.47 -23.23
CA SER A 116 -25.48 -0.56 -22.96
C SER A 116 -25.00 0.89 -22.85
N GLY A 117 -25.20 1.70 -23.89
CA GLY A 117 -24.79 3.12 -23.97
C GLY A 117 -25.61 4.08 -23.11
N GLY A 118 -25.97 3.69 -21.89
CA GLY A 118 -26.78 4.48 -20.96
C GLY A 118 -25.98 5.57 -20.24
N ARG A 119 -26.67 6.54 -19.64
CA ARG A 119 -26.06 7.65 -18.90
C ARG A 119 -25.33 7.18 -17.63
N ALA A 120 -25.80 6.12 -16.98
CA ALA A 120 -25.06 5.47 -15.90
C ALA A 120 -23.68 4.97 -16.36
N GLN A 121 -23.52 4.61 -17.63
CA GLN A 121 -22.25 4.12 -18.15
C GLN A 121 -21.14 5.19 -18.08
N VAL A 122 -21.48 6.47 -18.25
CA VAL A 122 -20.51 7.57 -18.16
C VAL A 122 -19.98 7.69 -16.73
N ILE A 123 -20.89 7.70 -15.74
CA ILE A 123 -20.53 7.80 -14.31
C ILE A 123 -19.73 6.58 -13.87
N LEU A 124 -20.12 5.39 -14.32
CA LEU A 124 -19.40 4.15 -14.05
C LEU A 124 -18.01 4.15 -14.70
N ARG A 125 -17.88 4.67 -15.92
CA ARG A 125 -16.58 4.79 -16.60
C ARG A 125 -15.62 5.71 -15.85
N GLU A 126 -16.09 6.85 -15.36
CA GLU A 126 -15.28 7.75 -14.53
C GLU A 126 -14.82 7.07 -13.24
N SER A 127 -15.71 6.32 -12.61
CA SER A 127 -15.38 5.52 -11.44
C SER A 127 -14.36 4.41 -11.72
N LEU A 128 -14.46 3.77 -12.89
CA LEU A 128 -13.50 2.76 -13.32
C LEU A 128 -12.11 3.36 -13.49
N ILE A 129 -12.00 4.61 -13.95
CA ILE A 129 -10.72 5.31 -14.06
C ILE A 129 -10.12 5.48 -12.66
N VAL A 130 -10.89 6.00 -11.69
CA VAL A 130 -10.44 6.15 -10.29
C VAL A 130 -9.98 4.81 -9.70
N THR A 131 -10.77 3.76 -9.93
CA THR A 131 -10.45 2.41 -9.44
C THR A 131 -9.23 1.81 -10.13
N SER A 132 -9.03 2.09 -11.43
CA SER A 132 -7.86 1.63 -12.19
C SER A 132 -6.60 2.35 -11.73
N SER A 133 -6.67 3.66 -11.50
CA SER A 133 -5.58 4.44 -10.90
C SER A 133 -5.21 3.94 -9.50
N LEU A 134 -6.19 3.50 -8.70
CA LEU A 134 -5.91 2.81 -7.43
C LEU A 134 -5.09 1.53 -7.67
N PHE A 135 -5.51 0.67 -8.59
CA PHE A 135 -4.77 -0.56 -8.86
C PHE A 135 -3.39 -0.30 -9.43
N GLU A 136 -3.21 0.74 -10.23
CA GLU A 136 -1.90 1.15 -10.74
C GLU A 136 -1.01 1.70 -9.63
N VAL A 137 -1.55 2.51 -8.71
CA VAL A 137 -0.81 2.97 -7.52
C VAL A 137 -0.41 1.78 -6.67
N VAL A 138 -1.34 0.89 -6.37
CA VAL A 138 -1.07 -0.29 -5.54
C VAL A 138 -0.08 -1.21 -6.23
N ASP A 139 -0.21 -1.48 -7.53
CA ASP A 139 0.73 -2.33 -8.27
C ASP A 139 2.11 -1.66 -8.45
N SER A 140 2.17 -0.34 -8.65
CA SER A 140 3.45 0.37 -8.80
C SER A 140 4.18 0.47 -7.48
N THR A 141 3.46 0.74 -6.38
CA THR A 141 4.06 0.92 -5.05
C THR A 141 4.33 -0.42 -4.36
N LEU A 142 3.46 -1.42 -4.55
CA LEU A 142 3.69 -2.77 -4.04
C LEU A 142 4.53 -3.62 -4.98
N SER A 143 4.82 -3.16 -6.21
CA SER A 143 5.40 -3.93 -7.33
C SER A 143 5.94 -5.28 -6.93
N LEU A 144 5.00 -6.21 -6.86
CA LEU A 144 5.17 -7.65 -6.73
C LEU A 144 5.52 -8.22 -8.11
N SER A 145 6.27 -7.47 -8.91
CA SER A 145 6.69 -7.91 -10.21
C SER A 145 7.57 -9.12 -9.98
N LYS A 146 7.01 -10.30 -10.24
CA LYS A 146 7.77 -11.46 -10.65
C LYS A 146 8.47 -11.04 -11.95
N SER A 147 9.59 -10.33 -11.85
CA SER A 147 10.46 -10.10 -12.98
C SER A 147 11.08 -11.45 -13.32
N LYS A 148 10.39 -12.21 -14.17
CA LYS A 148 11.04 -13.24 -14.96
C LYS A 148 11.86 -12.48 -16.00
N CYS A 149 13.06 -12.07 -15.63
CA CYS A 149 13.97 -11.33 -16.51
C CYS A 149 14.30 -12.20 -17.73
N ARG A 150 13.65 -11.94 -18.86
CA ARG A 150 14.17 -12.29 -20.19
C ARG A 150 14.29 -11.01 -21.00
N GLY A 151 15.53 -10.52 -21.05
CA GLY A 151 16.12 -9.72 -22.11
C GLY A 151 15.26 -8.65 -22.77
N VAL A 152 15.11 -7.48 -22.13
CA VAL A 152 14.96 -6.20 -22.86
C VAL A 152 15.81 -5.17 -22.13
N LYS A 153 16.81 -4.62 -22.83
CA LYS A 153 17.67 -3.53 -22.35
C LYS A 153 16.88 -2.22 -22.43
N VAL A 154 16.19 -1.85 -21.35
CA VAL A 154 15.70 -0.48 -21.13
C VAL A 154 16.54 0.11 -20.00
N SER A 155 16.96 1.36 -20.19
CA SER A 155 17.78 2.13 -19.24
C SER A 155 17.23 2.08 -17.80
N HIS A 156 18.15 1.75 -16.89
CA HIS A 156 17.91 1.23 -15.55
C HIS A 156 17.51 2.34 -14.56
N VAL A 157 16.25 2.78 -14.56
CA VAL A 157 15.67 3.40 -13.35
C VAL A 157 15.12 2.27 -12.51
N GLU A 158 15.95 1.78 -11.60
CA GLU A 158 15.64 0.69 -10.67
C GLU A 158 14.52 1.15 -9.72
N LYS A 159 13.26 0.98 -10.14
CA LYS A 159 12.10 1.29 -9.30
C LYS A 159 12.01 0.27 -8.17
N LYS A 160 12.74 0.52 -7.08
CA LYS A 160 12.63 -0.25 -5.84
C LYS A 160 11.27 0.03 -5.21
N GLY A 161 10.41 -0.98 -5.20
CA GLY A 161 9.08 -0.91 -4.59
C GLY A 161 9.15 -1.08 -3.07
N VAL A 162 8.09 -0.70 -2.36
CA VAL A 162 7.98 -0.82 -0.89
C VAL A 162 8.17 -2.27 -0.43
N VAL A 163 7.69 -3.24 -1.22
CA VAL A 163 7.85 -4.67 -0.92
C VAL A 163 9.32 -5.10 -0.97
N TRP A 164 10.11 -4.58 -1.91
CA TRP A 164 11.54 -4.87 -1.99
C TRP A 164 12.28 -4.30 -0.77
N GLU A 165 12.02 -3.04 -0.42
CA GLU A 165 12.63 -2.44 0.77
C GLU A 165 12.21 -3.15 2.06
N LEU A 166 10.97 -3.64 2.15
CA LEU A 166 10.51 -4.44 3.28
C LEU A 166 11.30 -5.75 3.36
N GLN A 167 11.44 -6.48 2.25
CA GLN A 167 12.21 -7.73 2.21
C GLN A 167 13.68 -7.51 2.56
N LYS A 168 14.29 -6.44 2.05
CA LYS A 168 15.67 -6.06 2.37
C LYS A 168 15.82 -5.73 3.86
N THR A 169 14.93 -4.88 4.39
CA THR A 169 14.93 -4.48 5.81
C THR A 169 14.79 -5.70 6.73
N VAL A 170 13.89 -6.63 6.38
CA VAL A 170 13.72 -7.90 7.10
C VAL A 170 14.96 -8.75 7.09
N TRP A 171 15.56 -8.93 5.91
CA TRP A 171 16.76 -9.74 5.77
C TRP A 171 17.92 -9.16 6.58
N LEU A 172 18.14 -7.84 6.53
CA LEU A 172 19.14 -7.14 7.34
C LEU A 172 18.86 -7.25 8.85
N ALA A 173 17.59 -7.16 9.26
CA ALA A 173 17.19 -7.35 10.65
C ALA A 173 17.48 -8.78 11.14
N GLN A 174 17.25 -9.79 10.30
CA GLN A 174 17.56 -11.19 10.60
C GLN A 174 19.07 -11.43 10.66
N GLU A 175 19.83 -10.87 9.72
CA GLU A 175 21.30 -10.94 9.71
C GLU A 175 21.87 -10.32 10.97
N LEU A 176 21.43 -9.10 11.33
CA LEU A 176 21.83 -8.44 12.57
C LEU A 176 21.50 -9.30 13.79
N ARG A 177 20.32 -9.93 13.82
CA ARG A 177 19.90 -10.80 14.91
C ARG A 177 20.81 -12.03 15.05
N GLN A 178 21.13 -12.69 13.93
CA GLN A 178 22.04 -13.85 13.93
C GLN A 178 23.44 -13.47 14.41
N ASP A 179 23.93 -12.30 14.02
CA ASP A 179 25.20 -11.76 14.52
C ASP A 179 25.15 -11.51 16.04
N LEU A 180 24.06 -10.95 16.56
CA LEU A 180 23.89 -10.72 18.00
C LEU A 180 23.84 -12.03 18.80
N ILE A 181 23.15 -13.06 18.29
CA ILE A 181 23.04 -14.39 18.94
C ILE A 181 24.38 -15.12 18.89
N SER A 182 25.06 -15.10 17.74
CA SER A 182 26.34 -15.79 17.55
C SER A 182 27.46 -15.18 18.39
N GLN A 183 27.32 -13.92 18.83
CA GLN A 183 28.32 -13.17 19.58
C GLN A 183 28.18 -13.25 21.10
N GLY A 184 27.47 -14.25 21.65
CA GLY A 184 27.23 -14.45 23.09
C GLY A 184 28.44 -14.44 24.04
N CYS A 185 29.69 -14.32 23.54
CA CYS A 185 30.92 -14.18 24.31
C CYS A 185 31.87 -13.05 23.84
N GLY A 186 31.46 -12.17 22.93
CA GLY A 186 32.29 -11.06 22.45
C GLY A 186 32.05 -10.71 20.98
N ILE A 187 31.99 -9.41 20.67
CA ILE A 187 31.81 -8.90 19.32
C ILE A 187 33.11 -9.16 18.53
N SER A 188 33.14 -10.23 17.73
CA SER A 188 34.32 -10.61 16.95
C SER A 188 34.62 -9.62 15.82
N ASN A 189 33.62 -8.85 15.37
CA ASN A 189 33.79 -7.79 14.38
C ASN A 189 32.82 -6.61 14.60
N PRO A 190 33.17 -5.62 15.45
CA PRO A 190 32.31 -4.47 15.74
C PRO A 190 32.08 -3.58 14.51
N GLN A 191 33.00 -3.63 13.54
CA GLN A 191 32.87 -2.88 12.30
C GLN A 191 31.77 -3.46 11.41
N GLN A 192 31.64 -4.78 11.33
CA GLN A 192 30.58 -5.43 10.56
C GLN A 192 29.19 -5.13 11.15
N VAL A 193 29.03 -5.23 12.47
CA VAL A 193 27.77 -4.88 13.16
C VAL A 193 27.39 -3.41 12.88
N ARG A 194 28.37 -2.50 12.90
CA ARG A 194 28.16 -1.09 12.57
C ARG A 194 27.67 -0.92 11.12
N VAL A 195 28.29 -1.59 10.15
CA VAL A 195 27.88 -1.52 8.74
C VAL A 195 26.45 -2.02 8.56
N ILE A 196 26.08 -3.15 9.19
CA ILE A 196 24.72 -3.70 9.13
C ILE A 196 23.71 -2.74 9.79
N VAL A 197 24.04 -2.16 10.94
CA VAL A 197 23.20 -1.17 11.64
C VAL A 197 22.96 0.07 10.78
N GLU A 198 23.99 0.59 10.12
CA GLU A 198 23.88 1.76 9.23
C GLU A 198 23.05 1.44 7.98
N GLU A 199 23.24 0.26 7.37
CA GLU A 199 22.45 -0.21 6.22
C GLU A 199 20.98 -0.45 6.58
N LEU A 200 20.72 -1.12 7.71
CA LEU A 200 19.38 -1.38 8.22
C LEU A 200 18.67 -0.08 8.55
N GLN A 201 19.37 0.91 9.12
CA GLN A 201 18.79 2.22 9.35
C GLN A 201 18.37 2.88 8.04
N ARG A 202 19.29 2.94 7.06
CA ARG A 202 19.00 3.56 5.75
C ARG A 202 17.79 2.91 5.08
N SER A 203 17.76 1.57 5.04
CA SER A 203 16.65 0.82 4.45
C SER A 203 15.34 1.04 5.23
N SER A 204 15.38 1.08 6.56
CA SER A 204 14.19 1.37 7.38
C SER A 204 13.63 2.77 7.13
N ASP A 205 14.48 3.77 6.91
CA ASP A 205 14.08 5.15 6.62
C ASP A 205 13.50 5.29 5.20
N GLU A 206 14.07 4.58 4.23
CA GLU A 206 13.52 4.48 2.87
C GLU A 206 12.15 3.78 2.87
N LEU A 207 12.04 2.67 3.60
CA LEU A 207 10.81 1.92 3.75
C LEU A 207 9.71 2.77 4.42
N TYR A 208 10.06 3.51 5.48
CA TYR A 208 9.13 4.41 6.17
C TYR A 208 8.56 5.48 5.23
N LYS A 209 9.42 6.13 4.44
CA LYS A 209 8.99 7.12 3.43
C LYS A 209 8.06 6.49 2.41
N GLY A 210 8.38 5.28 1.95
CA GLY A 210 7.55 4.51 1.02
C GLY A 210 6.17 4.17 1.58
N ILE A 211 6.10 3.76 2.85
CA ILE A 211 4.84 3.46 3.54
C ILE A 211 3.99 4.72 3.74
N GLN A 212 4.59 5.82 4.19
CA GLN A 212 3.88 7.10 4.36
C GLN A 212 3.28 7.60 3.03
N LEU A 213 4.03 7.50 1.94
CA LEU A 213 3.53 7.83 0.61
C LEU A 213 2.35 6.93 0.21
N LEU A 214 2.46 5.61 0.45
CA LEU A 214 1.41 4.66 0.12
C LEU A 214 0.15 4.89 0.97
N GLU A 215 0.31 5.13 2.26
CA GLU A 215 -0.79 5.43 3.18
C GLU A 215 -1.56 6.68 2.74
N GLY A 216 -0.84 7.75 2.37
CA GLY A 216 -1.44 8.96 1.82
C GLY A 216 -2.29 8.68 0.58
N LYS A 217 -1.78 7.88 -0.36
CA LYS A 217 -2.52 7.52 -1.58
C LYS A 217 -3.73 6.61 -1.30
N VAL A 218 -3.60 5.65 -0.37
CA VAL A 218 -4.73 4.80 0.04
C VAL A 218 -5.84 5.63 0.66
N ARG A 219 -5.48 6.61 1.49
CA ARG A 219 -6.41 7.55 2.12
C ARG A 219 -7.11 8.44 1.10
N GLU A 220 -6.37 8.97 0.13
CA GLU A 220 -6.93 9.75 -0.99
C GLU A 220 -7.96 8.94 -1.77
N VAL A 221 -7.62 7.71 -2.16
CA VAL A 221 -8.56 6.84 -2.87
C VAL A 221 -9.78 6.51 -2.03
N TYR A 222 -9.59 6.20 -0.74
CA TYR A 222 -10.71 5.93 0.16
C TYR A 222 -11.69 7.13 0.20
N GLY A 223 -11.17 8.36 0.31
CA GLY A 223 -11.97 9.58 0.27
C GLY A 223 -12.72 9.76 -1.06
N ASN A 224 -12.06 9.48 -2.19
CA ASN A 224 -12.68 9.54 -3.51
C ASN A 224 -13.81 8.51 -3.67
N LEU A 225 -13.58 7.27 -3.23
CA LEU A 225 -14.59 6.20 -3.26
C LEU A 225 -15.81 6.55 -2.41
N MET A 226 -15.59 7.13 -1.23
CA MET A 226 -16.67 7.56 -0.34
C MET A 226 -17.47 8.71 -0.94
N THR A 227 -16.80 9.71 -1.51
CA THR A 227 -17.44 10.85 -2.17
C THR A 227 -18.33 10.39 -3.32
N LEU A 228 -17.80 9.52 -4.17
CA LEU A 228 -18.55 8.92 -5.27
C LEU A 228 -19.76 8.12 -4.77
N ARG A 229 -19.58 7.29 -3.73
CA ARG A 229 -20.66 6.51 -3.11
C ARG A 229 -21.80 7.42 -2.65
N MET A 230 -21.48 8.50 -1.92
CA MET A 230 -22.47 9.46 -1.44
C MET A 230 -23.19 10.18 -2.58
N GLY A 231 -22.46 10.57 -3.63
CA GLY A 231 -23.07 11.17 -4.82
C GLY A 231 -24.04 10.23 -5.55
N LEU A 232 -23.67 8.95 -5.69
CA LEU A 232 -24.52 7.94 -6.32
C LEU A 232 -25.75 7.60 -5.47
N LEU A 233 -25.61 7.50 -4.14
CA LEU A 233 -26.74 7.30 -3.24
C LEU A 233 -27.71 8.48 -3.32
N GLY A 234 -27.21 9.72 -3.37
CA GLY A 234 -28.06 10.90 -3.56
C GLY A 234 -28.83 10.86 -4.87
N LYS A 235 -28.18 10.42 -5.96
CA LYS A 235 -28.85 10.17 -7.25
C LYS A 235 -29.93 9.11 -7.13
N LEU A 236 -29.67 7.98 -6.48
CA LEU A 236 -30.69 6.94 -6.27
C LEU A 236 -31.89 7.43 -5.45
N SER A 237 -31.66 8.19 -4.39
CA SER A 237 -32.74 8.78 -3.58
C SER A 237 -33.59 9.76 -4.38
N SER A 238 -33.01 10.47 -5.35
CA SER A 238 -33.78 11.36 -6.24
C SER A 238 -34.61 10.63 -7.29
N LEU A 239 -34.44 9.31 -7.44
CA LEU A 239 -35.17 8.46 -8.38
C LEU A 239 -36.29 7.64 -7.72
N ALA A 240 -36.40 7.70 -6.39
CA ALA A 240 -37.46 7.08 -5.60
C ALA A 240 -38.64 8.05 -5.44
#